data_AF-A0A022QVJ4-F1
#
_entry.id   AF-A0A022QVJ4-F1
#
_cell.length_a   1.000
_cell.length_b   1.000
_cell.length_c   1.000
_cell.angle_alpha   90.00
_cell.angle_beta   90.00
_cell.angle_gamma   90.00
#
_symmetry.space_group_name_H-M   'P 1'
#
loop_
_entity.id
_entity.type
_entity.pdbx_description
1 polymer ?
#
loop_
_entity_poly.entity_id
_entity_poly.type
_entity_poly.pdbx_seq_one_letter_code
_entity_poly.pdbx_strand_id
1 'polypeptide(L)'
;MDPSRITLRQFKPSDADDLLAWAGDDRVTKYGRWKTLETKEEALIFIDQLCIPHPWRRSICVDDRSVGFVSALPGSGDERCRADMGYAVAVDNWGD
;
A
#
# COMPACT_ATOMS: atom_id res chain seq x y z
N MET A 1 4.96 -17.59 -8.34
CA MET A 1 3.76 -17.72 -7.46
C MET A 1 2.50 -18.12 -8.25
N ASP A 2 1.45 -18.70 -7.65
CA ASP A 2 0.10 -18.77 -8.29
C ASP A 2 -0.59 -17.40 -8.20
N PRO A 3 -0.88 -16.72 -9.32
CA PRO A 3 -1.49 -15.38 -9.32
C PRO A 3 -2.87 -15.32 -8.65
N SER A 4 -3.59 -16.45 -8.55
CA SER A 4 -4.92 -16.48 -7.94
C SER A 4 -4.91 -16.17 -6.44
N ARG A 5 -3.74 -16.29 -5.78
CA ARG A 5 -3.53 -15.96 -4.36
C ARG A 5 -3.36 -14.46 -4.12
N ILE A 6 -3.10 -13.69 -5.18
CA ILE A 6 -2.92 -12.24 -5.10
C ILE A 6 -4.28 -11.56 -5.19
N THR A 7 -4.58 -10.71 -4.22
CA THR A 7 -5.82 -9.92 -4.20
C THR A 7 -5.55 -8.45 -3.96
N LEU A 8 -6.43 -7.60 -4.47
CA LEU A 8 -6.45 -6.17 -4.17
C LEU A 8 -7.69 -5.87 -3.34
N ARG A 9 -7.52 -5.39 -2.11
CA ARG A 9 -8.63 -5.04 -1.23
C ARG A 9 -8.41 -3.73 -0.50
N GLN A 10 -9.46 -3.22 0.13
CA GLN A 10 -9.32 -2.09 1.05
C GLN A 10 -8.42 -2.48 2.23
N PHE A 11 -7.67 -1.50 2.75
CA PHE A 11 -6.95 -1.65 4.00
C PHE A 11 -7.92 -1.80 5.18
N LYS A 12 -7.55 -2.63 6.15
CA LYS A 12 -8.24 -2.84 7.41
C LYS A 12 -7.30 -2.42 8.55
N PRO A 13 -7.80 -1.96 9.70
CA PRO A 13 -6.95 -1.67 10.86
C PRO A 13 -6.11 -2.88 11.32
N SER A 14 -6.59 -4.10 11.08
CA SER A 14 -5.86 -5.34 11.35
C SER A 14 -4.60 -5.53 10.50
N ASP A 15 -4.45 -4.78 9.40
CA ASP A 15 -3.27 -4.84 8.54
C ASP A 15 -2.07 -4.06 9.13
N ALA A 16 -2.19 -3.46 10.32
CA ALA A 16 -1.17 -2.57 10.88
C ALA A 16 0.20 -3.24 11.06
N ASP A 17 0.23 -4.48 11.55
CA ASP A 17 1.49 -5.22 11.73
C ASP A 17 2.14 -5.57 10.38
N ASP A 18 1.32 -6.04 9.43
CA ASP A 18 1.78 -6.32 8.07
C ASP A 18 2.26 -5.07 7.32
N LEU A 19 1.52 -3.96 7.47
CA LEU A 19 1.88 -2.67 6.90
C LEU A 19 3.19 -2.16 7.48
N LEU A 20 3.35 -2.24 8.81
CA LEU A 20 4.62 -1.87 9.44
C LEU A 20 5.77 -2.75 8.94
N ALA A 21 5.54 -4.03 8.68
CA ALA A 21 6.59 -4.93 8.19
C ALA A 21 7.18 -4.50 6.83
N TRP A 22 6.37 -3.96 5.91
CA TRP A 22 6.87 -3.48 4.62
C TRP A 22 7.11 -1.97 4.56
N ALA A 23 6.31 -1.15 5.26
CA ALA A 23 6.45 0.30 5.28
C ALA A 23 7.49 0.79 6.31
N GLY A 24 7.92 -0.09 7.21
CA GLY A 24 9.06 0.12 8.10
C GLY A 24 10.42 -0.27 7.49
N ASP A 25 10.42 -0.83 6.28
CA ASP A 25 11.64 -1.12 5.54
C ASP A 25 12.01 0.07 4.63
N ASP A 26 13.13 0.72 4.92
CA ASP A 26 13.61 1.88 4.17
C ASP A 26 13.88 1.56 2.69
N ARG A 27 14.19 0.31 2.35
CA ARG A 27 14.40 -0.12 0.97
C ARG A 27 13.12 -0.03 0.16
N VAL A 28 11.97 -0.20 0.81
CA VAL A 28 10.62 -0.10 0.22
C VAL A 28 10.17 1.36 0.13
N THR A 29 10.43 2.17 1.15
CA THR A 29 9.90 3.54 1.25
C THR A 29 10.84 4.64 0.73
N LYS A 30 12.13 4.37 0.51
CA LYS A 30 13.13 5.40 0.12
C LYS A 30 12.80 6.21 -1.13
N TYR A 31 12.01 5.67 -2.05
CA TYR A 31 11.57 6.36 -3.28
C TYR A 31 10.13 6.89 -3.17
N GLY A 32 9.47 6.64 -2.05
CA GLY A 32 8.10 7.07 -1.78
C GLY A 32 8.03 8.52 -1.30
N ARG A 33 6.80 9.04 -1.22
CA ARG A 33 6.52 10.41 -0.74
C ARG A 33 6.34 10.51 0.78
N TRP A 34 6.51 9.41 1.52
CA TRP A 34 6.30 9.35 2.96
C TRP A 34 7.50 8.76 3.67
N LYS A 35 7.61 9.08 4.96
CA LYS A 35 8.65 8.52 5.83
C LYS A 35 8.44 7.02 6.05
N THR A 36 9.53 6.31 6.27
CA THR A 36 9.53 4.97 6.85
C THR A 36 8.78 5.01 8.18
N LEU A 37 7.90 4.03 8.41
CA LEU A 37 7.13 3.94 9.65
C LEU A 37 7.94 3.21 10.72
N GLU A 38 7.88 3.68 11.95
CA GLU A 38 8.69 3.13 13.04
C GLU A 38 7.85 2.32 14.04
N THR A 39 6.55 2.60 14.14
CA THR A 39 5.68 1.97 15.14
C THR A 39 4.35 1.51 14.56
N LYS A 40 3.69 0.61 15.30
CA LYS A 40 2.35 0.12 14.95
C LYS A 40 1.30 1.22 15.01
N GLU A 41 1.44 2.16 15.94
CA GLU A 41 0.57 3.33 16.06
C GLU A 41 0.66 4.22 14.81
N GLU A 42 1.87 4.44 14.28
CA GLU A 42 2.06 5.15 13.02
C GLU A 42 1.42 4.41 11.84
N ALA A 43 1.53 3.08 11.80
CA ALA A 43 0.86 2.25 10.79
C ALA A 43 -0.66 2.35 10.87
N LEU A 44 -1.24 2.33 12.07
CA LEU A 44 -2.68 2.52 12.27
C LEU A 44 -3.15 3.89 11.79
N ILE A 45 -2.41 4.95 12.13
CA ILE A 45 -2.69 6.32 11.67
C ILE A 45 -2.60 6.40 10.13
N PHE A 46 -1.58 5.78 9.54
CA PHE A 46 -1.40 5.73 8.09
C PHE A 46 -2.58 5.03 7.39
N ILE A 47 -3.06 3.92 7.95
CA ILE A 47 -4.23 3.20 7.44
C ILE A 47 -5.47 4.09 7.51
N ASP A 48 -5.75 4.65 8.68
CA ASP A 48 -6.98 5.40 8.96
C ASP A 48 -7.05 6.72 8.19
N GLN A 49 -5.94 7.45 8.10
CA GLN A 49 -5.93 8.80 7.53
C GLN A 49 -5.56 8.83 6.04
N LEU A 50 -4.73 7.89 5.57
CA LEU A 50 -4.18 7.93 4.21
C LEU A 50 -4.65 6.78 3.33
N CYS A 51 -4.96 5.62 3.90
CA CYS A 51 -5.37 4.47 3.08
C CYS A 51 -6.88 4.39 2.89
N ILE A 52 -7.64 4.37 3.98
CA ILE A 52 -9.09 4.21 3.95
C ILE A 52 -9.81 5.37 3.25
N PRO A 53 -9.44 6.65 3.48
CA PRO A 53 -10.13 7.78 2.85
C PRO A 53 -9.77 7.95 1.38
N HIS A 54 -8.68 7.33 0.91
CA HIS A 54 -8.22 7.50 -0.45
C HIS A 54 -9.10 6.69 -1.41
N PRO A 55 -9.66 7.31 -2.48
CA PRO A 55 -10.71 6.70 -3.30
C PRO A 55 -10.28 5.39 -3.96
N TRP A 56 -8.99 5.27 -4.29
CA TRP A 56 -8.44 4.09 -4.93
C TRP A 56 -7.06 3.73 -4.38
N ARG A 57 -6.91 3.58 -3.06
CA ARG A 57 -5.72 2.96 -2.44
C ARG A 57 -6.11 1.59 -1.90
N ARG A 58 -5.39 0.56 -2.32
CA ARG A 58 -5.67 -0.85 -2.00
C ARG A 58 -4.43 -1.52 -1.44
N SER A 59 -4.64 -2.41 -0.49
CA SER A 59 -3.60 -3.35 -0.05
C SER A 59 -3.43 -4.40 -1.14
N ILE A 60 -2.17 -4.69 -1.48
CA ILE A 60 -1.80 -5.86 -2.26
C ILE A 60 -1.66 -6.99 -1.24
N CYS A 61 -2.44 -8.05 -1.38
CA CYS A 61 -2.44 -9.14 -0.43
C CYS A 61 -2.04 -10.47 -1.08
N VAL A 62 -1.29 -11.28 -0.35
CA VAL A 62 -1.04 -12.70 -0.65
C VAL A 62 -1.65 -13.52 0.48
N ASP A 63 -2.63 -14.36 0.17
CA ASP A 63 -3.40 -15.13 1.16
C ASP A 63 -3.98 -14.25 2.30
N ASP A 64 -4.61 -13.12 1.93
CA ASP A 64 -5.16 -12.07 2.82
C ASP A 64 -4.14 -11.28 3.66
N ARG A 65 -2.84 -11.64 3.61
CA ARG A 65 -1.76 -10.90 4.26
C ARG A 65 -1.34 -9.69 3.43
N SER A 66 -1.26 -8.51 4.02
CA SER A 66 -0.85 -7.29 3.32
C SER A 66 0.66 -7.31 3.05
N VAL A 67 1.05 -7.28 1.77
CA VAL A 67 2.46 -7.29 1.34
C VAL A 67 2.86 -6.01 0.62
N GLY A 68 1.96 -5.04 0.55
CA GLY A 68 2.22 -3.79 -0.15
C GLY A 68 0.95 -3.00 -0.40
N PHE A 69 1.05 -2.04 -1.29
CA PHE A 69 -0.10 -1.23 -1.69
C PHE A 69 -0.02 -0.86 -3.18
N VAL A 70 -1.18 -0.54 -3.72
CA VAL A 70 -1.34 0.18 -4.99
C VAL A 70 -2.29 1.36 -4.77
N SER A 71 -2.00 2.48 -5.41
CA SER A 71 -2.87 3.64 -5.44
C SER A 71 -2.99 4.24 -6.82
N ALA A 72 -4.19 4.75 -7.15
CA ALA A 72 -4.43 5.56 -8.34
C ALA A 72 -5.13 6.86 -7.92
N LEU A 73 -4.57 7.99 -8.34
CA LEU A 73 -5.15 9.31 -8.17
C LEU A 73 -5.62 9.81 -9.54
N PRO A 74 -6.94 9.80 -9.83
CA PRO A 74 -7.43 10.27 -11.11
C PRO A 74 -7.15 11.77 -11.29
N GLY A 75 -6.83 12.15 -12.53
CA GLY A 75 -6.74 13.55 -12.93
C GLY A 75 -8.11 14.24 -12.91
N SER A 76 -8.11 15.55 -13.04
CA SER A 76 -9.33 16.37 -13.06
C SER A 76 -9.44 17.16 -14.37
N GLY A 77 -10.65 17.66 -14.67
CA GLY A 77 -10.90 18.43 -15.89
C GLY A 77 -10.61 17.64 -17.16
N ASP A 78 -9.70 18.16 -17.98
CA ASP A 78 -9.28 17.54 -19.24
C ASP A 78 -8.45 16.26 -19.02
N GLU A 79 -7.85 16.11 -17.83
CA GLU A 79 -7.05 14.95 -17.44
C GLU A 79 -7.88 13.86 -16.75
N ARG A 80 -9.22 13.96 -16.75
CA ARG A 80 -10.12 12.98 -16.09
C ARG A 80 -9.99 11.54 -16.60
N CYS A 81 -9.41 11.36 -17.79
CA CYS A 81 -9.12 10.05 -18.39
C CYS A 81 -7.71 9.52 -18.06
N ARG A 82 -6.94 10.24 -17.24
CA ARG A 82 -5.60 9.85 -16.75
C ARG A 82 -5.62 9.66 -15.24
N ALA A 83 -4.62 8.95 -14.73
CA ALA A 83 -4.40 8.80 -13.30
C ALA A 83 -2.90 8.67 -13.00
N ASP A 84 -2.47 9.27 -11.89
CA ASP A 84 -1.17 8.99 -11.31
C ASP A 84 -1.27 7.66 -10.54
N MET A 85 -0.41 6.71 -10.90
CA MET A 85 -0.34 5.42 -10.22
C MET A 85 0.94 5.29 -9.41
N GLY A 86 0.82 4.69 -8.23
CA GLY A 86 1.96 4.37 -7.37
C GLY A 86 1.74 3.04 -6.68
N TYR A 87 2.82 2.31 -6.43
CA TYR A 87 2.79 1.05 -5.70
C TYR A 87 4.07 0.86 -4.91
N ALA A 88 4.01 0.02 -3.88
CA ALA A 88 5.18 -0.56 -3.24
C ALA A 88 4.84 -1.98 -2.78
N VAL A 89 5.86 -2.82 -2.72
CA VAL A 89 5.78 -4.24 -2.36
C VAL A 89 6.92 -4.55 -1.40
N ALA A 90 6.66 -5.40 -0.42
CA ALA A 90 7.64 -5.90 0.54
C ALA A 90 8.85 -6.52 -0.19
N VAL A 91 10.05 -6.34 0.37
CA VAL A 91 11.29 -6.85 -0.22
C VAL A 91 11.26 -8.37 -0.42
N ASP A 92 10.63 -9.10 0.50
CA ASP A 92 10.50 -10.56 0.46
C ASP A 92 9.64 -11.06 -0.72
N ASN A 93 8.96 -10.15 -1.43
CA ASN A 93 8.14 -10.46 -2.60
C ASN A 93 8.70 -9.86 -3.90
N TRP A 94 9.96 -9.43 -3.92
CA TRP A 94 10.61 -8.94 -5.13
C TRP A 94 11.18 -10.09 -5.97
N GLY A 95 10.76 -10.20 -7.23
CA GLY A 95 11.27 -11.20 -8.17
C GLY A 95 10.57 -12.56 -8.16
N ASP A 96 9.45 -12.68 -7.43
CA ASP A 96 8.61 -13.88 -7.25
C ASP A 96 7.61 -14.19 -8.40
#